data_AF-A0A2E0UR12-F1
#
_entry.id   AF-A0A2E0UR12-F1
#
_cell.length_a   1.000
_cell.length_b   1.000
_cell.length_c   1.000
_cell.angle_alpha   90.00
_cell.angle_beta   90.00
_cell.angle_gamma   90.00
#
_symmetry.space_group_name_H-M   'P 1'
#
loop_
_entity.id
_entity.type
_entity.pdbx_description
1 polymer ?
#
loop_
_entity_poly.entity_id
_entity_poly.type
_entity_poly.pdbx_seq_one_letter_code
_entity_poly.pdbx_strand_id
1 'polypeptide(L)'
;MEFKNEEKKQKKPLRHVLGWNRTSYMFLSVFFVLLFVIGYVWWPLVTDYLSTYDPNYPFWIQMDWLLLFDFLLMSLLIMSGADLKKDLPIVLVGLAGGLVIESWGTQTNLWFYYTYERPPLWIIPAWPIASLAIDRIYRFLQSRLKTKKIIWFKVFYWPVFIGFLVYMLFFVWPTIDKSLTIMAVILCVFLIFTPVDYKAMILTFLAGSGLGYFLELWGTTRYCWVYYTFQTPPFFAVLAHGMAAVAFWRVVQLFPIFLPKIFQPYDHFLRNIRRTEIQKYGEE
;
A
#
# COMPACT_ATOMS: atom_id res chain seq x y z
N MET A 1 -40.27 11.48 -46.70
CA MET A 1 -40.21 10.50 -45.61
C MET A 1 -38.77 10.07 -45.47
N GLU A 2 -38.10 10.60 -44.46
CA GLU A 2 -36.66 10.47 -44.24
C GLU A 2 -36.42 9.25 -43.34
N PHE A 3 -35.74 8.23 -43.87
CA PHE A 3 -35.48 6.99 -43.15
C PHE A 3 -34.44 7.23 -42.05
N LYS A 4 -34.88 7.15 -40.80
CA LYS A 4 -34.05 7.14 -39.59
C LYS A 4 -33.15 5.90 -39.63
N ASN A 5 -31.85 6.10 -39.80
CA ASN A 5 -30.84 5.07 -39.54
C ASN A 5 -30.73 4.89 -38.02
N GLU A 6 -31.29 3.81 -37.50
CA GLU A 6 -31.03 3.35 -36.13
C GLU A 6 -29.63 2.73 -36.07
N GLU A 7 -28.67 3.46 -35.50
CA GLU A 7 -27.39 2.89 -35.09
C GLU A 7 -27.60 1.82 -34.01
N LYS A 8 -27.50 0.55 -34.42
CA LYS A 8 -27.37 -0.57 -33.49
C LYS A 8 -26.08 -0.41 -32.67
N LYS A 9 -26.20 0.03 -31.41
CA LYS A 9 -25.13 -0.08 -30.41
C LYS A 9 -24.69 -1.54 -30.29
N GLN A 10 -23.60 -1.90 -30.96
CA GLN A 10 -22.93 -3.18 -30.77
C GLN A 10 -22.53 -3.31 -29.29
N LYS A 11 -23.16 -4.25 -28.59
CA LYS A 11 -22.74 -4.67 -27.24
C LYS A 11 -21.35 -5.28 -27.36
N LYS A 12 -20.32 -4.52 -26.94
CA LYS A 12 -18.95 -5.03 -26.89
C LYS A 12 -18.91 -6.26 -25.97
N PRO A 13 -18.22 -7.35 -26.35
CA PRO A 13 -18.15 -8.56 -25.54
C PRO A 13 -17.51 -8.25 -24.19
N LEU A 14 -18.00 -8.89 -23.12
CA LEU A 14 -17.63 -8.63 -21.72
C LEU A 14 -16.10 -8.60 -21.48
N ARG A 15 -15.36 -9.43 -22.22
CA ARG A 15 -13.88 -9.50 -22.20
C ARG A 15 -13.21 -8.18 -22.60
N HIS A 16 -13.82 -7.44 -23.53
CA HIS A 16 -13.33 -6.14 -23.99
C HIS A 16 -13.71 -4.98 -23.06
N VAL A 17 -14.76 -5.17 -22.25
CA VAL A 17 -15.17 -4.23 -21.20
C VAL A 17 -14.29 -4.38 -19.96
N LEU A 18 -13.84 -5.60 -19.65
CA LEU A 18 -12.93 -5.90 -18.53
C LEU A 18 -11.44 -5.78 -18.87
N GLY A 19 -11.07 -5.72 -20.15
CA GLY A 19 -9.67 -5.50 -20.58
C GLY A 19 -8.72 -6.68 -20.35
N TRP A 20 -9.24 -7.91 -20.24
CA TRP A 20 -8.40 -9.10 -20.00
C TRP A 20 -7.47 -9.39 -21.17
N ASN A 21 -6.16 -9.35 -20.91
CA ASN A 21 -5.09 -9.62 -21.86
C ASN A 21 -4.11 -10.68 -21.30
N ARG A 22 -3.04 -11.02 -22.04
CA ARG A 22 -2.01 -11.98 -21.58
C ARG A 22 -1.39 -11.57 -20.23
N THR A 23 -1.22 -10.27 -20.01
CA THR A 23 -0.74 -9.73 -18.73
C THR A 23 -1.73 -10.00 -17.60
N SER A 24 -3.05 -9.93 -17.85
CA SER A 24 -4.07 -10.29 -16.86
C SER A 24 -3.97 -11.76 -16.42
N TYR A 25 -3.72 -12.69 -17.36
CA TYR A 25 -3.49 -14.10 -17.01
C TYR A 25 -2.16 -14.31 -16.28
N MET A 26 -1.09 -13.61 -16.67
CA MET A 26 0.17 -13.62 -15.92
C MET A 26 -0.04 -13.10 -14.48
N PHE A 27 -0.77 -12.00 -14.30
CA PHE A 27 -1.12 -11.50 -12.96
C PHE A 27 -1.99 -12.48 -12.19
N LEU A 28 -2.92 -13.20 -12.84
CA LEU A 28 -3.71 -14.25 -12.20
C LEU A 28 -2.82 -15.43 -11.76
N SER A 29 -1.88 -15.87 -12.60
CA SER A 29 -0.92 -16.92 -12.24
C SER A 29 0.01 -16.49 -11.11
N VAL A 30 0.54 -15.26 -11.18
CA VAL A 30 1.34 -14.65 -10.10
C VAL A 30 0.50 -14.51 -8.84
N PHE A 31 -0.78 -14.16 -8.94
CA PHE A 31 -1.70 -14.10 -7.81
C PHE A 31 -1.91 -15.47 -7.18
N PHE A 32 -2.08 -16.55 -7.95
CA PHE A 32 -2.14 -17.90 -7.39
C PHE A 32 -0.83 -18.30 -6.70
N VAL A 33 0.31 -18.01 -7.31
CA VAL A 33 1.62 -18.23 -6.68
C VAL A 33 1.74 -17.41 -5.39
N LEU A 34 1.27 -16.16 -5.40
CA LEU A 34 1.22 -15.28 -4.23
C LEU A 34 0.32 -15.87 -3.14
N LEU A 35 -0.84 -16.44 -3.48
CA LEU A 35 -1.69 -17.14 -2.51
C LEU A 35 -0.97 -18.32 -1.86
N PHE A 36 -0.20 -19.10 -2.62
CA PHE A 36 0.64 -20.17 -2.07
C PHE A 36 1.74 -19.63 -1.16
N VAL A 37 2.42 -18.55 -1.56
CA VAL A 37 3.45 -17.90 -0.74
C VAL A 37 2.85 -17.32 0.53
N ILE A 38 1.70 -16.64 0.45
CA ILE A 38 0.97 -16.11 1.61
C ILE A 38 0.56 -17.27 2.52
N GLY A 39 -0.03 -18.33 1.98
CA GLY A 39 -0.42 -19.51 2.78
C GLY A 39 0.77 -20.18 3.47
N TYR A 40 1.94 -20.19 2.83
CA TYR A 40 3.17 -20.71 3.41
C TYR A 40 3.77 -19.77 4.48
N VAL A 41 3.89 -18.47 4.19
CA VAL A 41 4.46 -17.47 5.11
C VAL A 41 3.54 -17.22 6.31
N TRP A 42 2.23 -17.26 6.11
CA TRP A 42 1.22 -17.12 7.16
C TRP A 42 0.78 -18.46 7.72
N TRP A 43 1.49 -19.56 7.42
CA TRP A 43 1.14 -20.88 7.93
C TRP A 43 0.98 -20.91 9.46
N PRO A 44 1.84 -20.27 10.27
CA PRO A 44 1.63 -20.20 11.72
C PRO A 44 0.30 -19.55 12.12
N LEU A 45 -0.08 -18.47 11.43
CA LEU A 45 -1.35 -17.79 11.67
C LEU A 45 -2.52 -18.70 11.28
N VAL A 46 -2.40 -19.44 10.18
CA VAL A 46 -3.41 -20.40 9.73
C VAL A 46 -3.57 -21.54 10.73
N THR A 47 -2.47 -22.09 11.25
CA THR A 47 -2.51 -23.17 12.25
C THR A 47 -3.17 -22.69 13.54
N ASP A 48 -2.82 -21.50 14.01
CA ASP A 48 -3.40 -20.94 15.22
C ASP A 48 -4.89 -20.63 15.01
N TYR A 49 -5.26 -20.07 13.85
CA TYR A 49 -6.65 -19.83 13.51
C TYR A 49 -7.48 -21.12 13.46
N LEU A 50 -6.98 -22.16 12.79
CA LEU A 50 -7.65 -23.46 12.73
C LEU A 50 -7.76 -24.14 14.09
N SER A 51 -6.82 -23.88 15.01
CA SER A 51 -6.87 -24.42 16.38
C SER A 51 -8.03 -23.84 17.22
N THR A 52 -8.55 -22.67 16.84
CA THR A 52 -9.71 -22.05 17.49
C THR A 52 -11.06 -22.66 17.05
N TYR A 53 -11.06 -23.51 16.03
CA TYR A 53 -12.28 -24.09 15.48
C TYR A 53 -12.93 -25.08 16.46
N ASP A 54 -14.18 -24.82 16.80
CA ASP A 54 -15.02 -25.68 17.63
C ASP A 54 -16.18 -26.26 16.79
N PRO A 55 -16.22 -27.59 16.55
CA PRO A 55 -17.29 -28.24 15.81
C PRO A 55 -18.70 -28.06 16.40
N ASN A 56 -18.81 -27.68 17.67
CA ASN A 56 -20.10 -27.45 18.33
C ASN A 56 -20.79 -26.17 17.85
N TYR A 57 -20.05 -25.24 17.25
CA TYR A 57 -20.59 -23.99 16.73
C TYR A 57 -20.73 -24.02 15.20
N PRO A 58 -21.77 -23.39 14.62
CA PRO A 58 -21.88 -23.24 13.18
C PRO A 58 -20.65 -22.54 12.58
N PHE A 59 -20.13 -23.09 11.49
CA PHE A 59 -18.97 -22.56 10.76
C PHE A 59 -19.06 -21.05 10.46
N TRP A 60 -20.25 -20.58 10.06
CA TRP A 60 -20.47 -19.19 9.66
C TRP A 60 -20.25 -18.17 10.79
N ILE A 61 -20.32 -18.58 12.05
CA ILE A 61 -20.09 -17.69 13.21
C ILE A 61 -18.60 -17.62 13.54
N GLN A 62 -17.87 -18.70 13.26
CA GLN A 62 -16.43 -18.82 13.52
C GLN A 62 -15.58 -18.21 12.40
N MET A 63 -16.14 -18.08 11.20
CA MET A 63 -15.49 -17.48 10.05
C MET A 63 -15.11 -16.02 10.31
N ASP A 64 -13.84 -15.67 10.04
CA ASP A 64 -13.38 -14.29 10.14
C ASP A 64 -13.81 -13.47 8.93
N TRP A 65 -15.05 -12.97 8.99
CA TRP A 65 -15.64 -12.16 7.93
C TRP A 65 -14.89 -10.85 7.69
N LEU A 66 -14.23 -10.30 8.71
CA LEU A 66 -13.47 -9.07 8.57
C LEU A 66 -12.18 -9.34 7.78
N LEU A 67 -11.46 -10.40 8.11
CA LEU A 67 -10.29 -10.83 7.33
C LEU A 67 -10.66 -11.11 5.87
N LEU A 68 -11.75 -11.86 5.66
CA LEU A 68 -12.21 -12.19 4.31
C LEU A 68 -12.59 -10.93 3.52
N PHE A 69 -13.28 -9.99 4.17
CA PHE A 69 -13.64 -8.71 3.57
C PHE A 69 -12.39 -7.89 3.20
N ASP A 70 -11.44 -7.73 4.12
CA ASP A 70 -10.21 -6.96 3.88
C ASP A 70 -9.39 -7.57 2.75
N PHE A 71 -9.22 -8.89 2.77
CA PHE A 71 -8.49 -9.61 1.74
C PHE A 71 -9.17 -9.51 0.37
N LEU A 72 -10.49 -9.69 0.31
CA LEU A 72 -11.26 -9.57 -0.92
C LEU A 72 -11.21 -8.15 -1.47
N LEU A 73 -11.43 -7.15 -0.61
CA LEU A 73 -11.42 -5.74 -1.00
C LEU A 73 -10.05 -5.35 -1.55
N MET A 74 -8.97 -5.64 -0.82
CA MET A 74 -7.61 -5.36 -1.29
C MET A 74 -7.30 -6.09 -2.59
N SER A 75 -7.68 -7.37 -2.72
CA SER A 75 -7.49 -8.14 -3.96
C SER A 75 -8.18 -7.48 -5.16
N LEU A 76 -9.45 -7.08 -5.00
CA LEU A 76 -10.19 -6.38 -6.05
C LEU A 76 -9.57 -5.02 -6.39
N LEU A 77 -9.11 -4.28 -5.38
CA LEU A 77 -8.44 -3.00 -5.57
C LEU A 77 -7.15 -3.17 -6.37
N ILE A 78 -6.23 -4.05 -5.97
CA ILE A 78 -4.94 -4.20 -6.65
C ILE A 78 -5.09 -4.72 -8.08
N MET A 79 -6.10 -5.55 -8.35
CA MET A 79 -6.42 -6.01 -9.71
C MET A 79 -6.96 -4.87 -10.60
N SER A 80 -7.61 -3.87 -9.99
CA SER A 80 -8.14 -2.71 -10.72
C SER A 80 -7.00 -1.87 -11.29
N GLY A 81 -6.89 -1.84 -12.63
CA GLY A 81 -5.92 -0.99 -13.32
C GLY A 81 -4.46 -1.36 -13.07
N ALA A 82 -4.16 -2.64 -12.83
CA ALA A 82 -2.80 -3.15 -12.63
C ALA A 82 -1.84 -2.78 -13.79
N ASP A 83 -0.69 -2.21 -13.43
CA ASP A 83 0.34 -1.73 -14.35
C ASP A 83 1.71 -1.94 -13.71
N LEU A 84 2.44 -2.97 -14.17
CA LEU A 84 3.72 -3.38 -13.57
C LEU A 84 4.73 -2.24 -13.46
N LYS A 85 4.78 -1.32 -14.44
CA LYS A 85 5.75 -0.22 -14.42
C LYS A 85 5.46 0.79 -13.32
N LYS A 86 4.18 1.00 -13.00
CA LYS A 86 3.74 1.93 -11.95
C LYS A 86 3.68 1.26 -10.58
N ASP A 87 3.35 -0.03 -10.56
CA ASP A 87 3.09 -0.78 -9.34
C ASP A 87 4.39 -1.30 -8.71
N LEU A 88 5.42 -1.61 -9.51
CA LEU A 88 6.69 -2.12 -8.97
C LEU A 88 7.37 -1.14 -8.01
N PRO A 89 7.50 0.18 -8.31
CA PRO A 89 8.00 1.14 -7.32
C PRO A 89 7.19 1.16 -6.02
N ILE A 90 5.86 1.05 -6.12
CA ILE A 90 4.97 1.04 -4.95
C ILE A 90 5.21 -0.22 -4.11
N VAL A 91 5.36 -1.38 -4.75
CA VAL A 91 5.68 -2.65 -4.08
C VAL A 91 7.01 -2.57 -3.35
N LEU A 92 8.06 -2.07 -4.01
CA LEU A 92 9.39 -1.96 -3.41
C LEU A 92 9.42 -0.99 -2.22
N VAL A 93 8.78 0.17 -2.37
CA VAL A 93 8.67 1.16 -1.29
C VAL A 93 7.81 0.61 -0.15
N GLY A 94 6.70 -0.06 -0.45
CA GLY A 94 5.86 -0.70 0.56
C GLY A 94 6.62 -1.77 1.35
N LEU A 95 7.42 -2.61 0.67
CA LEU A 95 8.24 -3.64 1.33
C LEU A 95 9.30 -3.03 2.26
N ALA A 96 10.10 -2.09 1.75
CA ALA A 96 11.16 -1.45 2.54
C ALA A 96 10.59 -0.57 3.67
N GLY A 97 9.54 0.19 3.37
CA GLY A 97 8.85 1.04 4.33
C GLY A 97 8.16 0.23 5.42
N GLY A 98 7.51 -0.89 5.07
CA GLY A 98 6.93 -1.83 6.02
C GLY A 98 7.98 -2.39 6.97
N LEU A 99 9.14 -2.82 6.45
CA LEU A 99 10.26 -3.28 7.27
C LEU A 99 10.70 -2.21 8.29
N VAL A 100 10.82 -0.95 7.84
CA VAL A 100 11.21 0.17 8.73
C VAL A 100 10.15 0.42 9.80
N ILE A 101 8.86 0.41 9.44
CA ILE A 101 7.77 0.67 10.40
C ILE A 101 7.63 -0.46 11.42
N GLU A 102 7.66 -1.73 10.98
CA GLU A 102 7.62 -2.87 11.90
C GLU A 102 8.85 -2.89 12.80
N SER A 103 10.02 -2.55 12.26
CA SER A 103 11.24 -2.43 13.07
C SER A 103 11.09 -1.33 14.11
N TRP A 104 10.56 -0.17 13.72
CA TRP A 104 10.31 0.93 14.65
C TRP A 104 9.37 0.49 15.77
N GLY A 105 8.17 -0.01 15.48
CA GLY A 105 7.19 -0.31 16.52
C GLY A 105 7.60 -1.42 17.47
N THR A 106 8.08 -2.54 16.91
CA THR A 106 8.38 -3.73 17.71
C THR A 106 9.69 -3.60 18.51
N GLN A 107 10.70 -2.92 17.97
CA GLN A 107 11.96 -2.68 18.71
C GLN A 107 11.81 -1.62 19.79
N THR A 108 10.88 -0.67 19.61
CA THR A 108 10.61 0.38 20.61
C THR A 108 9.51 -0.01 21.60
N ASN A 109 8.90 -1.19 21.44
CA ASN A 109 7.81 -1.68 22.29
C ASN A 109 6.50 -0.86 22.20
N LEU A 110 6.27 -0.17 21.08
CA LEU A 110 5.00 0.52 20.83
C LEU A 110 3.87 -0.47 20.53
N TRP A 111 4.19 -1.56 19.85
CA TRP A 111 3.31 -2.72 19.69
C TRP A 111 4.11 -4.02 19.68
N PHE A 112 3.40 -5.12 19.92
CA PHE A 112 3.95 -6.46 19.94
C PHE A 112 3.04 -7.39 19.16
N TYR A 113 3.64 -8.33 18.44
CA TYR A 113 2.93 -9.43 17.81
C TYR A 113 2.87 -10.63 18.75
N TYR A 114 1.88 -11.50 18.57
CA TYR A 114 1.73 -12.73 19.36
C TYR A 114 2.94 -13.68 19.20
N THR A 115 3.69 -13.57 18.09
CA THR A 115 4.92 -14.35 17.85
C THR A 115 6.16 -13.77 18.54
N TYR A 116 6.07 -12.57 19.12
CA TYR A 116 7.17 -11.83 19.75
C TYR A 116 8.38 -11.49 18.85
N GLU A 117 8.29 -11.71 17.54
CA GLU A 117 9.33 -11.35 16.56
C GLU A 117 9.52 -9.84 16.42
N ARG A 118 10.76 -9.39 16.10
CA ARG A 118 11.12 -7.96 16.01
C ARG A 118 12.18 -7.70 14.91
N PRO A 119 11.81 -7.17 13.72
CA PRO A 119 10.45 -7.10 13.19
C PRO A 119 9.93 -8.50 12.80
N PRO A 120 8.62 -8.75 12.88
CA PRO A 120 8.02 -9.97 12.34
C PRO A 120 8.13 -10.01 10.82
N LEU A 121 8.86 -10.99 10.28
CA LEU A 121 9.04 -11.06 8.82
C LEU A 121 7.78 -11.53 8.10
N TRP A 122 6.89 -12.22 8.81
CA TRP A 122 5.67 -12.79 8.23
C TRP A 122 4.62 -11.73 7.83
N ILE A 123 4.61 -10.55 8.46
CA ILE A 123 3.67 -9.47 8.13
C ILE A 123 4.22 -8.55 7.02
N ILE A 124 5.54 -8.53 6.77
CA ILE A 124 6.17 -7.65 5.77
C ILE A 124 5.53 -7.77 4.37
N PRO A 125 5.18 -8.97 3.86
CA PRO A 125 4.49 -9.08 2.57
C PRO A 125 3.11 -8.40 2.49
N ALA A 126 2.46 -8.10 3.62
CA ALA A 126 1.18 -7.39 3.64
C ALA A 126 1.34 -5.91 3.23
N TRP A 127 2.49 -5.30 3.54
CA TRP A 127 2.75 -3.89 3.30
C TRP A 127 2.71 -3.49 1.81
N PRO A 128 3.31 -4.23 0.86
CA PRO A 128 3.11 -4.01 -0.57
C PRO A 128 1.65 -4.08 -1.03
N ILE A 129 0.88 -5.04 -0.51
CA ILE A 129 -0.54 -5.23 -0.86
C ILE A 129 -1.35 -4.02 -0.40
N ALA A 130 -1.18 -3.61 0.86
CA ALA A 130 -1.81 -2.43 1.43
C ALA A 130 -1.40 -1.16 0.66
N SER A 131 -0.12 -1.01 0.34
CA SER A 131 0.40 0.15 -0.40
C SER A 131 -0.23 0.29 -1.79
N LEU A 132 -0.37 -0.82 -2.52
CA LEU A 132 -1.08 -0.83 -3.80
C LEU A 132 -2.56 -0.51 -3.62
N ALA A 133 -3.24 -1.13 -2.66
CA ALA A 133 -4.65 -0.86 -2.40
C ALA A 133 -4.91 0.62 -2.07
N ILE A 134 -4.03 1.23 -1.25
CA ILE A 134 -4.09 2.66 -0.90
C ILE A 134 -3.89 3.54 -2.14
N ASP A 135 -2.93 3.23 -3.02
CA ASP A 135 -2.76 3.95 -4.29
C ASP A 135 -4.04 3.90 -5.15
N ARG A 136 -4.73 2.76 -5.19
CA ARG A 136 -6.00 2.63 -5.93
C ARG A 136 -7.13 3.44 -5.31
N ILE A 137 -7.26 3.42 -3.98
CA ILE A 137 -8.22 4.27 -3.26
C ILE A 137 -7.89 5.75 -3.51
N TYR A 138 -6.63 6.15 -3.42
CA TYR A 138 -6.17 7.50 -3.71
C TYR A 138 -6.56 7.95 -5.13
N ARG A 139 -6.27 7.14 -6.16
CA ARG A 139 -6.64 7.46 -7.55
C ARG A 139 -8.14 7.55 -7.75
N PHE A 140 -8.90 6.66 -7.10
CA PHE A 140 -10.35 6.74 -7.11
C PHE A 140 -10.83 8.05 -6.49
N LEU A 141 -10.39 8.38 -5.27
CA LEU A 141 -10.74 9.64 -4.59
C LEU A 141 -10.37 10.86 -5.44
N GLN A 142 -9.16 10.87 -6.02
CA GLN A 142 -8.68 11.93 -6.89
C GLN A 142 -9.56 12.10 -8.13
N SER A 143 -10.00 11.00 -8.75
CA SER A 143 -10.89 11.02 -9.92
C SER A 143 -12.29 11.54 -9.62
N ARG A 144 -12.79 11.30 -8.39
CA ARG A 144 -14.11 11.76 -7.94
C ARG A 144 -14.09 13.22 -7.49
N LEU A 145 -12.98 13.67 -6.90
CA LEU A 145 -12.80 15.04 -6.43
C LEU A 145 -12.36 15.97 -7.57
N LYS A 146 -13.34 16.43 -8.34
CA LYS A 146 -13.17 17.43 -9.41
C LYS A 146 -12.82 18.84 -8.91
N THR A 147 -12.84 19.09 -7.60
CA THR A 147 -12.55 20.44 -7.09
C THR A 147 -11.11 20.82 -7.41
N LYS A 148 -10.97 21.98 -8.08
CA LYS A 148 -9.69 22.62 -8.40
C LYS A 148 -9.27 23.65 -7.35
N LYS A 149 -10.10 23.91 -6.34
CA LYS A 149 -9.83 24.89 -5.28
C LYS A 149 -8.76 24.36 -4.32
N ILE A 150 -7.50 24.53 -4.69
CA ILE A 150 -6.31 24.13 -3.90
C ILE A 150 -6.31 24.75 -2.50
N ILE A 151 -6.92 25.94 -2.34
CA ILE A 151 -6.95 26.65 -1.07
C ILE A 151 -7.58 25.84 0.07
N TRP A 152 -8.65 25.09 -0.20
CA TRP A 152 -9.29 24.25 0.82
C TRP A 152 -8.34 23.14 1.29
N PHE A 153 -7.65 22.47 0.37
CA PHE A 153 -6.68 21.43 0.73
C PHE A 153 -5.53 22.01 1.55
N LYS A 154 -5.06 23.22 1.24
CA LYS A 154 -4.02 23.90 2.04
C LYS A 154 -4.51 24.26 3.44
N VAL A 155 -5.75 24.72 3.57
CA VAL A 155 -6.37 25.03 4.88
C VAL A 155 -6.57 23.76 5.69
N PHE A 156 -7.06 22.67 5.10
CA PHE A 156 -7.26 21.39 5.80
C PHE A 156 -5.95 20.67 6.11
N TYR A 157 -4.91 20.85 5.29
CA TYR A 157 -3.61 20.24 5.49
C TYR A 157 -3.03 20.52 6.88
N TRP A 158 -2.96 21.80 7.27
CA TRP A 158 -2.27 22.15 8.51
C TRP A 158 -2.93 21.56 9.75
N PRO A 159 -4.24 21.68 9.98
CA PRO A 159 -4.89 21.04 11.12
C PRO A 159 -4.74 19.52 11.13
N VAL A 160 -4.85 18.86 9.97
CA VAL A 160 -4.73 17.38 9.88
C VAL A 160 -3.32 16.93 10.26
N PHE A 161 -2.30 17.51 9.63
CA PHE A 161 -0.92 17.04 9.81
C PHE A 161 -0.29 17.55 11.12
N ILE A 162 -0.57 18.78 11.54
CA ILE A 162 -0.14 19.25 12.87
C ILE A 162 -0.87 18.50 13.97
N GLY A 163 -2.17 18.24 13.81
CA GLY A 163 -2.94 17.42 14.74
C GLY A 163 -2.38 16.00 14.86
N PHE A 164 -2.05 15.37 13.73
CA PHE A 164 -1.35 14.09 13.70
C PHE A 164 0.00 14.16 14.43
N LEU A 165 0.82 15.18 14.16
CA LEU A 165 2.15 15.32 14.79
C LEU A 165 2.05 15.48 16.31
N VAL A 166 1.13 16.31 16.79
CA VAL A 166 0.88 16.48 18.24
C VAL A 166 0.47 15.14 18.86
N TYR A 167 -0.45 14.41 18.21
CA TYR A 167 -0.90 13.13 18.70
C TYR A 167 0.19 12.05 18.64
N MET A 168 1.04 12.08 17.61
CA MET A 168 2.23 11.24 17.51
C MET A 168 3.16 11.48 18.69
N LEU A 169 3.48 12.73 19.01
CA LEU A 169 4.37 13.04 20.13
C LEU A 169 3.81 12.53 21.46
N PHE A 170 2.50 12.62 21.67
CA PHE A 170 1.84 12.04 22.84
C PHE A 170 1.95 10.51 22.87
N PHE A 171 1.65 9.85 21.75
CA PHE A 171 1.68 8.38 21.64
C PHE A 171 3.10 7.81 21.79
N VAL A 172 4.10 8.45 21.19
CA VAL A 172 5.48 7.93 21.19
C VAL A 172 6.29 8.36 22.40
N TRP A 173 5.72 9.23 23.27
CA TRP A 173 6.39 9.78 24.46
C TRP A 173 7.09 8.72 25.33
N PRO A 174 6.51 7.54 25.61
CA PRO A 174 7.17 6.52 26.42
C PRO A 174 8.45 5.94 25.80
N THR A 175 8.69 6.20 24.52
CA THR A 175 9.80 5.65 23.73
C THR A 175 10.68 6.73 23.12
N ILE A 176 10.57 7.97 23.59
CA ILE A 176 11.28 9.13 23.00
C ILE A 176 12.80 9.03 23.14
N ASP A 177 13.29 8.20 24.07
CA ASP A 177 14.70 7.86 24.26
C ASP A 177 15.24 6.89 23.19
N LYS A 178 14.36 6.26 22.40
CA LYS A 178 14.76 5.29 21.36
C LYS A 178 15.11 5.99 20.06
N SER A 179 16.25 5.61 19.47
CA SER A 179 16.74 6.16 18.21
C SER A 179 15.74 6.03 17.05
N LEU A 180 15.03 4.89 16.95
CA LEU A 180 14.01 4.67 15.92
C LEU A 180 12.80 5.60 16.09
N THR A 181 12.38 5.90 17.32
CA THR A 181 11.32 6.88 17.59
C THR A 181 11.75 8.28 17.21
N ILE A 182 12.98 8.68 17.58
CA ILE A 182 13.53 9.97 17.18
C ILE A 182 13.57 10.10 15.65
N MET A 183 14.05 9.07 14.95
CA MET A 183 14.09 9.03 13.49
C MET A 183 12.67 9.16 12.90
N ALA A 184 11.68 8.43 13.42
CA ALA A 184 10.30 8.49 12.95
C ALA A 184 9.69 9.89 13.13
N VAL A 185 9.92 10.53 14.29
CA VAL A 185 9.46 11.90 14.57
C VAL A 185 10.11 12.90 13.63
N ILE A 186 11.44 12.85 13.46
CA ILE A 186 12.17 13.74 12.55
C ILE A 186 11.65 13.58 11.11
N LEU A 187 11.44 12.35 10.66
CA LEU A 187 10.90 12.07 9.33
C LEU A 187 9.49 12.65 9.17
N CYS A 188 8.62 12.48 10.17
CA CYS A 188 7.27 13.05 10.13
C CYS A 188 7.31 14.58 10.10
N VAL A 189 8.12 15.21 10.95
CA VAL A 189 8.34 16.66 10.92
C VAL A 189 8.81 17.11 9.54
N PHE A 190 9.84 16.47 8.98
CA PHE A 190 10.34 16.78 7.65
C PHE A 190 9.24 16.69 6.58
N LEU A 191 8.46 15.61 6.56
CA LEU A 191 7.39 15.40 5.58
C LEU A 191 6.25 16.42 5.73
N ILE A 192 5.90 16.80 6.96
CA ILE A 192 4.82 17.75 7.25
C ILE A 192 5.21 19.17 6.85
N PHE A 193 6.45 19.59 7.14
CA PHE A 193 6.90 20.96 6.89
C PHE A 193 7.46 21.21 5.47
N THR A 194 7.58 20.17 4.63
CA THR A 194 8.03 20.31 3.24
C THR A 194 6.96 19.91 2.21
N PRO A 195 5.69 20.39 2.27
CA PRO A 195 4.61 19.90 1.42
C PRO A 195 4.93 20.03 -0.08
N VAL A 196 4.74 18.94 -0.84
CA VAL A 196 4.93 18.92 -2.31
C VAL A 196 3.59 19.13 -3.03
N ASP A 197 2.54 18.45 -2.59
CA ASP A 197 1.17 18.62 -3.10
C ASP A 197 0.16 18.41 -1.97
N TYR A 198 -0.45 19.50 -1.52
CA TYR A 198 -1.43 19.50 -0.43
C TYR A 198 -2.63 18.57 -0.69
N LYS A 199 -3.13 18.55 -1.94
CA LYS A 199 -4.28 17.71 -2.31
C LYS A 199 -3.87 16.25 -2.29
N ALA A 200 -2.75 15.91 -2.92
CA ALA A 200 -2.30 14.52 -2.97
C ALA A 200 -1.98 13.97 -1.58
N MET A 201 -1.32 14.76 -0.72
CA MET A 201 -1.00 14.36 0.66
C MET A 201 -2.26 14.11 1.49
N ILE A 202 -3.26 15.01 1.45
CA ILE A 202 -4.53 14.79 2.16
C ILE A 202 -5.26 13.55 1.66
N LEU A 203 -5.39 13.37 0.34
CA LEU A 203 -6.10 12.21 -0.20
C LEU A 203 -5.38 10.90 0.07
N THR A 204 -4.05 10.91 0.04
CA THR A 204 -3.24 9.73 0.39
C THR A 204 -3.37 9.42 1.88
N PHE A 205 -3.33 10.44 2.75
CA PHE A 205 -3.52 10.28 4.19
C PHE A 205 -4.90 9.69 4.51
N LEU A 206 -5.96 10.19 3.87
CA LEU A 206 -7.32 9.67 4.03
C LEU A 206 -7.45 8.25 3.49
N ALA A 207 -6.87 7.95 2.33
CA ALA A 207 -6.88 6.60 1.77
C ALA A 207 -6.15 5.59 2.69
N GLY A 208 -4.98 5.98 3.19
CA GLY A 208 -4.18 5.17 4.12
C GLY A 208 -4.88 4.97 5.45
N SER A 209 -5.44 6.03 6.04
CA SER A 209 -6.18 5.93 7.31
C SER A 209 -7.47 5.12 7.15
N GLY A 210 -8.16 5.27 6.02
CA GLY A 210 -9.39 4.53 5.71
C GLY A 210 -9.16 3.03 5.60
N LEU A 211 -8.12 2.59 4.86
CA LEU A 211 -7.75 1.18 4.81
C LEU A 211 -7.18 0.71 6.16
N GLY A 212 -6.30 1.51 6.77
CA GLY A 212 -5.66 1.23 8.04
C GLY A 212 -6.64 0.99 9.19
N TYR A 213 -7.80 1.67 9.18
CA TYR A 213 -8.86 1.41 10.16
C TYR A 213 -9.29 -0.06 10.18
N PHE A 214 -9.56 -0.64 9.02
CA PHE A 214 -10.02 -2.03 8.94
C PHE A 214 -8.90 -3.02 9.29
N LEU A 215 -7.68 -2.76 8.79
CA LEU A 215 -6.51 -3.59 9.09
C LEU A 215 -6.17 -3.60 10.59
N GLU A 216 -6.18 -2.44 11.24
CA GLU A 216 -5.97 -2.32 12.68
C GLU A 216 -7.11 -2.93 13.47
N LEU A 217 -8.36 -2.72 13.04
CA LEU A 217 -9.53 -3.34 13.68
C LEU A 217 -9.39 -4.86 13.65
N TRP A 218 -9.03 -5.44 12.50
CA TRP A 218 -8.80 -6.87 12.38
C TRP A 218 -7.65 -7.33 13.29
N GLY A 219 -6.45 -6.78 13.11
CA GLY A 219 -5.28 -7.29 13.83
C GLY A 219 -5.39 -7.15 15.35
N THR A 220 -5.95 -6.05 15.84
CA THR A 220 -6.05 -5.81 17.29
C THR A 220 -7.22 -6.53 17.95
N THR A 221 -8.33 -6.80 17.24
CA THR A 221 -9.43 -7.62 17.80
C THR A 221 -9.11 -9.11 17.83
N ARG A 222 -8.20 -9.59 16.97
CA ARG A 222 -7.74 -10.99 16.92
C ARG A 222 -6.44 -11.21 17.68
N TYR A 223 -5.93 -10.18 18.36
CA TYR A 223 -4.65 -10.22 19.08
C TYR A 223 -3.45 -10.62 18.19
N CYS A 224 -3.53 -10.40 16.87
CA CYS A 224 -2.39 -10.57 15.98
C CYS A 224 -1.26 -9.61 16.39
N TRP A 225 -1.63 -8.39 16.78
CA TRP A 225 -0.76 -7.48 17.48
C TRP A 225 -1.54 -6.68 18.52
N VAL A 226 -0.81 -6.21 19.54
CA VAL A 226 -1.34 -5.41 20.64
C VAL A 226 -0.43 -4.21 20.86
N TYR A 227 -1.03 -3.03 20.92
CA TYR A 227 -0.32 -1.79 21.26
C TYR A 227 -0.19 -1.63 22.76
N TYR A 228 0.83 -0.89 23.21
CA TYR A 228 1.04 -0.61 24.63
C TYR A 228 -0.15 0.12 25.30
N THR A 229 -1.03 0.75 24.50
CA THR A 229 -2.25 1.43 24.96
C THR A 229 -3.45 0.50 25.14
N PHE A 230 -3.37 -0.75 24.68
CA PHE A 230 -4.46 -1.74 24.69
C PHE A 230 -5.75 -1.30 23.97
N GLN A 231 -5.68 -0.30 23.09
CA GLN A 231 -6.82 0.18 22.31
C GLN A 231 -7.09 -0.72 21.09
N THR A 232 -8.36 -0.78 20.65
CA THR A 232 -8.82 -1.64 19.56
C THR A 232 -9.86 -0.92 18.68
N PRO A 233 -9.51 -0.48 17.46
CA PRO A 233 -8.16 -0.15 17.02
C PRO A 233 -7.66 1.13 17.72
N PRO A 234 -6.35 1.27 17.98
CA PRO A 234 -5.81 2.54 18.47
C PRO A 234 -5.98 3.62 17.40
N PHE A 235 -6.58 4.74 17.77
CA PHE A 235 -6.80 5.83 16.83
C PHE A 235 -5.48 6.35 16.22
N PHE A 236 -4.39 6.35 17.00
CA PHE A 236 -3.07 6.73 16.50
C PHE A 236 -2.61 5.82 15.37
N ALA A 237 -2.73 4.49 15.55
CA ALA A 237 -2.32 3.51 14.56
C ALA A 237 -3.05 3.71 13.23
N VAL A 238 -4.36 3.96 13.30
CA VAL A 238 -5.18 4.28 12.11
C VAL A 238 -4.63 5.50 11.37
N LEU A 239 -4.33 6.59 12.07
CA LEU A 239 -3.76 7.79 11.45
C LEU A 239 -2.30 7.57 10.98
N ALA A 240 -1.54 6.72 11.67
CA ALA A 240 -0.17 6.37 11.31
C ALA A 240 -0.11 5.62 9.97
N HIS A 241 -1.09 4.77 9.65
CA HIS A 241 -1.24 4.20 8.30
C HIS A 241 -1.42 5.29 7.23
N GLY A 242 -2.20 6.34 7.53
CA GLY A 242 -2.32 7.52 6.69
C GLY A 242 -0.99 8.23 6.45
N MET A 243 -0.23 8.48 7.51
CA MET A 243 1.08 9.14 7.40
C MET A 243 2.12 8.27 6.69
N ALA A 244 2.12 6.95 6.96
CA ALA A 244 2.97 5.98 6.27
C ALA A 244 2.69 5.98 4.76
N ALA A 245 1.42 5.97 4.36
CA ALA A 245 1.03 6.09 2.96
C ALA A 245 1.55 7.38 2.30
N VAL A 246 1.49 8.51 3.01
CA VAL A 246 2.06 9.79 2.54
C VAL A 246 3.57 9.70 2.35
N ALA A 247 4.29 9.07 3.30
CA ALA A 247 5.72 8.84 3.20
C ALA A 247 6.06 7.94 2.00
N PHE A 248 5.32 6.85 1.80
CA PHE A 248 5.54 5.94 0.68
C PHE A 248 5.28 6.64 -0.66
N TRP A 249 4.16 7.36 -0.77
CA TRP A 249 3.85 8.14 -1.95
C TRP A 249 4.96 9.13 -2.29
N ARG A 250 5.51 9.85 -1.29
CA ARG A 250 6.64 10.78 -1.47
C ARG A 250 7.86 10.08 -2.06
N VAL A 251 8.22 8.92 -1.54
CA VAL A 251 9.38 8.16 -2.03
C VAL A 251 9.12 7.65 -3.44
N VAL A 252 7.91 7.17 -3.75
CA VAL A 252 7.53 6.75 -5.11
C VAL A 252 7.67 7.90 -6.12
N GLN A 253 7.34 9.15 -5.75
CA GLN A 253 7.54 10.31 -6.63
C GLN A 253 9.01 10.58 -6.99
N LEU A 254 9.97 10.04 -6.22
CA LEU A 254 11.39 10.16 -6.53
C LEU A 254 11.81 9.21 -7.66
N PHE A 255 11.12 8.09 -7.87
CA PHE A 255 11.50 7.10 -8.88
C PHE A 255 11.60 7.70 -10.28
N PRO A 256 10.62 8.46 -10.81
CA PRO A 256 10.74 9.10 -12.13
C PRO A 256 11.92 10.08 -12.26
N ILE A 257 12.39 10.66 -11.16
CA ILE A 257 13.52 11.61 -11.16
C ILE A 257 14.85 10.85 -11.27
N PHE A 258 14.96 9.68 -10.63
CA PHE A 258 16.18 8.88 -10.58
C PHE A 258 16.26 7.79 -11.66
N LEU A 259 15.14 7.20 -12.08
CA LEU A 259 15.11 6.11 -13.07
C LEU A 259 15.82 6.46 -14.38
N PRO A 260 15.56 7.63 -15.01
CA PRO A 260 16.25 7.99 -16.26
C PRO A 260 17.76 8.08 -16.07
N LYS A 261 18.22 8.54 -14.92
CA LYS A 261 19.66 8.68 -14.60
C LYS A 261 20.33 7.34 -14.32
N ILE A 262 19.59 6.37 -13.78
CA ILE A 262 20.10 5.02 -13.48
C ILE A 262 20.19 4.16 -14.76
N PHE A 263 19.26 4.31 -15.71
CA PHE A 263 19.23 3.51 -16.94
C PHE A 263 19.85 4.20 -18.18
N GLN A 264 20.13 5.51 -18.14
CA GLN A 264 20.89 6.21 -19.18
C GLN A 264 22.25 5.56 -19.53
N PRO A 265 23.05 5.05 -18.57
CA PRO A 265 24.30 4.35 -18.88
C PRO A 265 24.07 3.07 -19.69
N TYR A 266 22.98 2.35 -19.43
CA TYR A 266 22.65 1.09 -20.10
C TYR A 266 22.17 1.32 -21.53
N ASP A 267 21.35 2.35 -21.76
CA ASP A 267 20.93 2.75 -23.10
C ASP A 267 22.11 3.25 -23.95
N HIS A 268 23.06 3.96 -23.34
CA HIS A 268 24.29 4.38 -24.01
C HIS A 268 25.17 3.18 -24.35
N PHE A 269 25.34 2.23 -23.43
CA PHE A 269 26.11 1.01 -23.64
C PHE A 269 25.50 0.12 -24.74
N LEU A 270 24.19 -0.11 -24.73
CA LEU A 270 23.50 -0.89 -25.76
C LEU A 270 23.54 -0.21 -27.14
N ARG A 271 23.45 1.12 -27.20
CA ARG A 271 23.64 1.85 -28.46
C ARG A 271 25.06 1.74 -28.98
N ASN A 272 26.06 1.73 -28.11
CA ASN A 272 27.45 1.55 -28.50
C ASN A 272 27.70 0.13 -29.03
N ILE A 273 27.19 -0.92 -28.36
CA ILE A 273 27.27 -2.30 -28.86
C ILE A 273 26.64 -2.41 -30.26
N ARG A 274 25.44 -1.87 -30.43
CA ARG A 274 24.70 -1.93 -31.70
C ARG A 274 25.41 -1.15 -32.81
N ARG A 275 26.11 -0.05 -32.48
CA ARG A 275 26.98 0.67 -33.44
C ARG A 275 28.18 -0.15 -33.86
N THR A 276 28.88 -0.79 -32.92
CA THR A 276 30.03 -1.66 -33.24
C THR A 276 29.63 -2.89 -34.06
N GLU A 277 28.45 -3.47 -33.85
CA GLU A 277 27.95 -4.57 -34.69
C GLU A 277 27.63 -4.10 -36.11
N ILE A 278 26.94 -2.96 -36.28
CA ILE A 278 26.62 -2.42 -37.61
C ILE A 278 27.90 -2.06 -38.39
N GLN A 279 28.93 -1.54 -37.70
CA GLN A 279 30.22 -1.23 -38.33
C GLN A 279 30.99 -2.49 -38.74
N LYS A 280 30.80 -3.61 -38.02
CA LYS A 280 31.48 -4.87 -38.28
C LYS A 280 30.83 -5.70 -39.41
N TYR A 281 29.54 -5.49 -39.68
CA TYR A 281 28.77 -6.22 -40.70
C TYR A 281 28.32 -5.35 -41.89
N GLY A 282 28.71 -4.07 -41.94
CA GLY A 282 28.40 -3.15 -43.03
C GLY A 282 29.56 -2.90 -44.01
N GLU A 283 30.70 -3.57 -43.81
CA GLU A 283 31.89 -3.47 -44.69
C GLU A 283 32.15 -4.77 -45.50
N GLU A 284 31.21 -5.73 -45.48
CA GLU A 284 31.17 -6.90 -46.40
C GLU A 284 30.15 -6.67 -47.52
#